data_AF-A0A0V0QAK0-F1
#
_entry.id   AF-A0A0V0QAK0-F1
#
_cell.length_a   1.000
_cell.length_b   1.000
_cell.length_c   1.000
_cell.angle_alpha   90.00
_cell.angle_beta   90.00
_cell.angle_gamma   90.00
#
_symmetry.space_group_name_H-M   'P 1'
#
loop_
_entity.id
_entity.type
_entity.pdbx_description
1 polymer ?
#
loop_
_entity_poly.entity_id
_entity_poly.type
_entity_poly.pdbx_seq_one_letter_code
_entity_poly.pdbx_strand_id
1 'polypeptide(L)'
;MDKKPEQIEKQELISDKIDLQDAFKKFRKQKFERLKHSKYLKSQKEQIRRTPDFKENLRKKFVEQAKKYFGVPYHKRYLTPEDENYNSPLFLDCCGLIRQVIYDLREDFGFTLGRWNQSYQFDILPKTITKEEAKPGDLVFISATYYNEKLKPFPHKMTHVEIYTGGETGEQTIGARWQRGVVQYHESYKFVSKTYHTMTFIFKSIDTWLEGVCRSFCEEHPWRDDRDNWVPDKYSIFNEEWKQ
;
A
#
# COMPACT_ATOMS: atom_id res chain seq x y z
N MET A 1 -42.62 -68.06 -38.16
CA MET A 1 -41.56 -68.02 -37.12
C MET A 1 -40.33 -67.37 -37.72
N ASP A 2 -40.41 -66.12 -38.19
CA ASP A 2 -40.59 -64.88 -37.41
C ASP A 2 -39.50 -64.67 -36.37
N LYS A 3 -38.55 -63.79 -36.69
CA LYS A 3 -38.26 -62.61 -35.87
C LYS A 3 -37.57 -61.54 -36.72
N LYS A 4 -38.29 -60.43 -36.87
CA LYS A 4 -37.89 -59.15 -37.47
C LYS A 4 -36.89 -58.40 -36.55
N PRO A 5 -36.13 -57.44 -37.10
CA PRO A 5 -35.03 -56.77 -36.41
C PRO A 5 -35.52 -55.78 -35.35
N GLU A 6 -34.80 -55.72 -34.23
CA GLU A 6 -34.98 -54.77 -33.14
C GLU A 6 -34.81 -53.33 -33.62
N GLN A 7 -35.82 -52.51 -33.36
CA GLN A 7 -35.82 -51.07 -33.60
C GLN A 7 -34.98 -50.39 -32.52
N ILE A 8 -33.90 -49.72 -32.95
CA ILE A 8 -33.12 -48.80 -32.14
C ILE A 8 -33.99 -47.56 -31.89
N GLU A 9 -34.38 -47.38 -30.63
CA GLU A 9 -35.14 -46.23 -30.14
C GLU A 9 -34.30 -44.96 -30.33
N LYS A 10 -34.76 -44.08 -31.22
CA LYS A 10 -34.20 -42.74 -31.40
C LYS A 10 -34.47 -41.94 -30.13
N GLN A 11 -33.45 -41.73 -29.30
CA GLN A 11 -33.46 -40.64 -28.34
C GLN A 11 -33.56 -39.32 -29.12
N GLU A 12 -34.75 -38.71 -29.09
CA GLU A 12 -34.96 -37.34 -29.51
C GLU A 12 -34.07 -36.43 -28.63
N LEU A 13 -32.92 -36.06 -29.17
CA LEU A 13 -32.18 -34.88 -28.73
C LEU A 13 -33.07 -33.67 -29.05
N ILE A 14 -33.91 -33.30 -28.09
CA ILE A 14 -34.57 -32.00 -28.05
C ILE A 14 -33.44 -30.96 -28.02
N SER A 15 -33.03 -30.50 -29.21
CA SER A 15 -32.21 -29.31 -29.33
C SER A 15 -33.14 -28.15 -29.02
N ASP A 16 -33.21 -27.76 -27.75
CA ASP A 16 -33.69 -26.45 -27.38
C ASP A 16 -32.77 -25.44 -28.08
N LYS A 17 -33.20 -24.99 -29.27
CA LYS A 17 -32.61 -23.86 -29.96
C LYS A 17 -32.92 -22.63 -29.12
N ILE A 18 -32.15 -22.44 -28.05
CA ILE A 18 -32.11 -21.17 -27.34
C ILE A 18 -31.70 -20.16 -28.40
N ASP A 19 -32.63 -19.28 -28.75
CA ASP A 19 -32.37 -18.19 -29.67
C ASP A 19 -31.14 -17.43 -29.16
N LEU A 20 -30.14 -17.28 -30.03
CA LEU A 20 -28.88 -16.64 -29.70
C LEU A 20 -29.11 -15.22 -29.20
N GLN A 21 -30.17 -14.56 -29.68
CA GLN A 21 -30.59 -13.25 -29.18
C GLN A 21 -31.11 -13.30 -27.74
N ASP A 22 -31.87 -14.33 -27.38
CA ASP A 22 -32.39 -14.52 -26.02
C ASP A 22 -31.30 -14.95 -25.03
N ALA A 23 -30.37 -15.80 -25.47
CA ALA A 23 -29.15 -16.11 -24.72
C ALA A 23 -28.33 -14.83 -24.44
N PHE A 24 -28.19 -13.95 -25.44
CA PHE A 24 -27.48 -12.69 -25.30
C PHE A 24 -28.21 -11.69 -24.38
N LYS A 25 -29.54 -11.58 -24.46
CA LYS A 25 -30.35 -10.76 -23.53
C LYS A 25 -30.18 -11.25 -22.09
N LYS A 26 -30.24 -12.57 -21.86
CA LYS A 26 -30.03 -13.18 -20.55
C LYS A 26 -28.62 -12.89 -20.01
N PHE A 27 -27.59 -13.03 -20.85
CA PHE A 27 -26.22 -12.70 -20.49
C PHE A 27 -26.05 -11.22 -20.12
N ARG A 28 -26.61 -10.28 -20.91
CA ARG A 28 -26.56 -8.84 -20.62
C ARG A 28 -27.24 -8.52 -19.28
N LYS A 29 -28.42 -9.11 -19.02
CA LYS A 29 -29.14 -8.93 -17.75
C LYS A 29 -28.34 -9.44 -16.56
N GLN A 30 -27.80 -10.66 -16.65
CA GLN A 30 -26.95 -11.25 -15.60
C GLN A 30 -25.67 -10.41 -15.37
N LYS A 31 -25.02 -9.93 -16.43
CA LYS A 31 -23.85 -9.06 -16.33
C LYS A 31 -24.19 -7.75 -15.64
N PHE A 32 -25.33 -7.14 -15.97
CA PHE A 32 -25.82 -5.91 -15.33
C PHE A 32 -26.15 -6.13 -13.84
N GLU A 33 -26.87 -7.20 -13.50
CA GLU A 33 -27.20 -7.56 -12.11
C GLU A 33 -25.93 -7.83 -11.30
N ARG A 34 -24.96 -8.55 -11.86
CA ARG A 34 -23.65 -8.78 -11.22
C ARG A 34 -22.89 -7.48 -10.97
N LEU A 35 -22.90 -6.55 -11.93
CA LEU A 35 -22.28 -5.23 -11.78
C LEU A 35 -23.00 -4.41 -10.69
N LYS A 36 -24.33 -4.44 -10.65
CA LYS A 36 -25.12 -3.75 -9.62
C LYS A 36 -24.84 -4.33 -8.23
N HIS A 37 -24.81 -5.65 -8.09
CA HIS A 37 -24.48 -6.34 -6.85
C HIS A 37 -23.05 -6.03 -6.38
N SER A 38 -22.07 -6.07 -7.29
CA SER A 38 -20.69 -5.70 -6.99
C SER A 38 -20.56 -4.24 -6.52
N LYS A 39 -21.24 -3.30 -7.17
CA LYS A 39 -21.29 -1.89 -6.73
C LYS A 39 -21.93 -1.75 -5.34
N TYR A 40 -23.02 -2.47 -5.08
CA TYR A 40 -23.67 -2.48 -3.77
C TYR A 40 -22.73 -2.99 -2.67
N LEU A 41 -22.10 -4.15 -2.86
CA LEU A 41 -21.12 -4.71 -1.92
C LEU A 41 -19.94 -3.76 -1.69
N LYS A 42 -19.45 -3.09 -2.74
CA LYS A 42 -18.39 -2.08 -2.62
C LYS A 42 -18.83 -0.91 -1.74
N SER A 43 -20.04 -0.38 -1.96
CA SER A 43 -20.58 0.74 -1.17
C SER A 43 -20.78 0.38 0.30
N GLN A 44 -21.24 -0.84 0.59
CA GLN A 44 -21.37 -1.36 1.96
C GLN A 44 -20.01 -1.46 2.65
N LYS A 45 -18.99 -1.99 1.96
CA LYS A 45 -17.62 -2.01 2.49
C LYS A 45 -17.09 -0.61 2.77
N GLU A 46 -17.31 0.35 1.87
CA GLU A 46 -16.90 1.75 2.08
C GLU A 46 -17.59 2.39 3.29
N GLN A 47 -18.87 2.09 3.53
CA GLN A 47 -19.59 2.56 4.71
C GLN A 47 -18.99 1.99 6.01
N ILE A 48 -18.71 0.68 6.04
CA ILE A 48 -18.08 0.03 7.21
C ILE A 48 -16.70 0.65 7.49
N ARG A 49 -15.89 0.88 6.45
CA ARG A 49 -14.55 1.49 6.59
C ARG A 49 -14.57 2.90 7.17
N ARG A 50 -15.66 3.63 6.97
CA ARG A 50 -15.82 5.00 7.48
C ARG A 50 -16.22 5.02 8.96
N THR A 51 -16.62 3.89 9.55
CA THR A 51 -16.98 3.84 10.96
C THR A 51 -15.76 4.15 11.86
N PRO A 52 -15.94 4.91 12.96
CA PRO A 52 -14.85 5.22 13.88
C PRO A 52 -14.17 3.97 14.45
N ASP A 53 -14.95 2.94 14.80
CA ASP A 53 -14.44 1.70 15.38
C ASP A 53 -13.55 0.93 14.41
N PHE A 54 -13.93 0.86 13.13
CA PHE A 54 -13.09 0.21 12.12
C PHE A 54 -11.74 0.94 11.97
N LYS A 55 -11.78 2.28 11.89
CA LYS A 55 -10.57 3.10 11.76
C LYS A 55 -9.65 2.92 12.96
N GLU A 56 -10.20 2.97 14.17
CA GLU A 56 -9.44 2.81 15.41
C GLU A 56 -8.82 1.41 15.52
N ASN A 57 -9.57 0.36 15.16
CA ASN A 57 -9.04 -1.00 15.14
C ASN A 57 -7.93 -1.18 14.10
N LEU A 58 -8.10 -0.63 12.90
CA LEU A 58 -7.06 -0.69 11.86
C LEU A 58 -5.80 0.11 12.25
N ARG A 59 -5.97 1.26 12.89
CA ARG A 59 -4.88 2.06 13.45
C ARG A 59 -4.09 1.28 14.51
N LYS A 60 -4.78 0.59 15.43
CA LYS A 60 -4.13 -0.30 16.41
C LYS A 60 -3.38 -1.43 15.72
N LYS A 61 -4.01 -2.12 14.75
CA LYS A 61 -3.34 -3.16 13.95
C LYS A 61 -2.08 -2.64 13.26
N PHE A 62 -2.11 -1.43 12.70
CA PHE A 62 -0.96 -0.81 12.05
C PHE A 62 0.23 -0.67 13.01
N VAL A 63 -0.02 -0.14 14.21
CA VAL A 63 1.03 0.00 15.24
C VAL A 63 1.53 -1.37 15.71
N GLU A 64 0.64 -2.31 16.01
CA GLU A 64 1.03 -3.68 16.44
C GLU A 64 1.82 -4.42 15.35
N GLN A 65 1.44 -4.27 14.09
CA GLN A 65 2.17 -4.87 12.97
C GLN A 65 3.57 -4.28 12.85
N ALA A 66 3.75 -2.98 13.08
CA ALA A 66 5.09 -2.36 13.10
C ALA A 66 5.98 -2.96 14.20
N LYS A 67 5.44 -3.30 15.37
CA LYS A 67 6.19 -3.91 16.47
C LYS A 67 6.76 -5.29 16.13
N LYS A 68 6.12 -6.04 15.22
CA LYS A 68 6.65 -7.34 14.77
C LYS A 68 8.00 -7.23 14.04
N TYR A 69 8.34 -6.03 13.57
CA TYR A 69 9.60 -5.75 12.91
C TYR A 69 10.71 -5.30 13.86
N PHE A 70 10.48 -5.30 15.18
CA PHE A 70 11.53 -4.95 16.14
C PHE A 70 12.76 -5.85 16.00
N GLY A 71 13.94 -5.24 16.06
CA GLY A 71 15.22 -5.93 15.84
C GLY A 71 15.63 -6.04 14.37
N VAL A 72 14.75 -5.72 13.41
CA VAL A 72 15.14 -5.74 11.99
C VAL A 72 16.14 -4.62 11.69
N PRO A 73 17.31 -4.91 11.11
CA PRO A 73 18.34 -3.92 10.82
C PRO A 73 17.95 -2.96 9.69
N TYR A 74 18.54 -1.76 9.71
CA TYR A 74 18.23 -0.69 8.75
C TYR A 74 18.63 -1.04 7.31
N HIS A 75 19.91 -1.33 7.06
CA HIS A 75 20.41 -1.68 5.73
C HIS A 75 21.75 -2.40 5.79
N LYS A 76 21.90 -3.49 5.03
CA LYS A 76 23.09 -4.36 5.05
C LYS A 76 24.41 -3.61 4.81
N ARG A 77 24.42 -2.64 3.88
CA ARG A 77 25.59 -1.81 3.54
C ARG A 77 26.30 -1.12 4.72
N TYR A 78 25.64 -0.97 5.86
CA TYR A 78 26.22 -0.33 7.04
C TYR A 78 26.76 -1.32 8.08
N LEU A 79 26.53 -2.62 7.86
CA LEU A 79 26.99 -3.69 8.72
C LEU A 79 28.24 -4.33 8.14
N THR A 80 29.09 -4.85 9.02
CA THR A 80 30.24 -5.68 8.66
C THR A 80 29.95 -7.15 8.92
N PRO A 81 30.66 -8.12 8.28
CA PRO A 81 30.42 -9.55 8.49
C PRO A 81 30.47 -10.03 9.95
N GLU A 82 31.13 -9.26 10.82
CA GLU A 82 31.24 -9.50 12.25
C GLU A 82 29.99 -9.03 13.04
N ASP A 83 29.14 -8.19 12.46
CA ASP A 83 27.90 -7.73 13.10
C ASP A 83 26.86 -8.86 13.11
N GLU A 84 26.21 -9.07 14.26
CA GLU A 84 25.19 -10.12 14.48
C GLU A 84 24.08 -10.11 13.40
N ASN A 85 23.68 -8.91 12.97
CA ASN A 85 22.59 -8.70 12.01
C ASN A 85 23.05 -8.66 10.54
N TYR A 86 24.32 -8.97 10.24
CA TYR A 86 24.83 -8.92 8.87
C TYR A 86 24.11 -9.88 7.90
N ASN A 87 23.72 -11.04 8.43
CA ASN A 87 23.01 -12.09 7.70
C ASN A 87 21.51 -12.09 7.97
N SER A 88 20.95 -10.99 8.48
CA SER A 88 19.50 -10.87 8.66
C SER A 88 18.76 -11.09 7.33
N PRO A 89 17.61 -11.79 7.35
CA PRO A 89 16.86 -12.11 6.13
C PRO A 89 16.15 -10.89 5.54
N LEU A 90 16.01 -9.81 6.34
CA LEU A 90 15.27 -8.61 5.99
C LEU A 90 16.00 -7.38 6.51
N PHE A 91 15.93 -6.31 5.74
CA PHE A 91 16.41 -4.99 6.11
C PHE A 91 15.33 -3.96 5.80
N LEU A 92 15.06 -3.05 6.74
CA LEU A 92 14.01 -2.05 6.59
C LEU A 92 14.55 -0.67 6.94
N ASP A 93 14.61 0.20 5.94
CA ASP A 93 14.81 1.63 6.15
C ASP A 93 13.51 2.29 6.66
N CYS A 94 13.54 3.61 6.89
CA CYS A 94 12.41 4.32 7.50
C CYS A 94 11.12 4.22 6.69
N CYS A 95 11.17 4.50 5.39
CA CYS A 95 10.00 4.37 4.51
C CYS A 95 9.66 2.90 4.20
N GLY A 96 10.66 2.02 4.20
CA GLY A 96 10.56 0.59 3.99
C GLY A 96 9.79 -0.11 5.09
N LEU A 97 10.01 0.25 6.35
CA LEU A 97 9.20 -0.24 7.47
C LEU A 97 7.71 0.04 7.25
N ILE A 98 7.35 1.29 6.97
CA ILE A 98 5.94 1.68 6.76
C ILE A 98 5.37 0.95 5.54
N ARG A 99 6.13 0.85 4.45
CA ARG A 99 5.72 0.12 3.24
C ARG A 99 5.44 -1.35 3.54
N GLN A 100 6.32 -1.99 4.29
CA GLN A 100 6.19 -3.40 4.66
C GLN A 100 4.95 -3.62 5.56
N VAL A 101 4.76 -2.76 6.56
CA VAL A 101 3.59 -2.84 7.46
C VAL A 101 2.28 -2.68 6.68
N ILE A 102 2.19 -1.70 5.77
CA ILE A 102 1.00 -1.52 4.92
C ILE A 102 0.85 -2.69 3.95
N TYR A 103 1.93 -3.25 3.41
CA TYR A 103 1.87 -4.40 2.52
C TYR A 103 1.31 -5.64 3.22
N ASP A 104 1.71 -5.89 4.46
CA ASP A 104 1.17 -7.01 5.25
C ASP A 104 -0.32 -6.80 5.54
N LEU A 105 -0.73 -5.56 5.80
CA LEU A 105 -2.11 -5.17 6.08
C LEU A 105 -2.88 -4.73 4.82
N ARG A 106 -2.40 -5.04 3.62
CA ARG A 106 -2.97 -4.52 2.35
C ARG A 106 -4.44 -4.87 2.14
N GLU A 107 -4.88 -6.02 2.65
CA GLU A 107 -6.29 -6.43 2.57
C GLU A 107 -7.16 -5.60 3.52
N ASP A 108 -6.65 -5.29 4.71
CA ASP A 108 -7.29 -4.41 5.67
C ASP A 108 -7.28 -2.95 5.19
N PHE A 109 -6.19 -2.45 4.61
CA PHE A 109 -6.07 -1.08 4.06
C PHE A 109 -6.76 -0.91 2.70
N GLY A 110 -6.94 -1.98 1.93
CA GLY A 110 -7.53 -1.94 0.59
C GLY A 110 -6.61 -1.38 -0.49
N PHE A 111 -5.31 -1.21 -0.20
CA PHE A 111 -4.31 -0.74 -1.15
C PHE A 111 -2.90 -1.22 -0.76
N THR A 112 -1.93 -0.95 -1.64
CA THR A 112 -0.49 -1.10 -1.34
C THR A 112 0.22 0.20 -1.63
N LEU A 113 1.26 0.50 -0.86
CA LEU A 113 2.10 1.67 -1.12
C LEU A 113 3.03 1.41 -2.31
N GLY A 114 3.25 2.45 -3.13
CA GLY A 114 4.23 2.41 -4.21
C GLY A 114 5.67 2.23 -3.73
N ARG A 115 6.58 1.95 -4.68
CA ARG A 115 8.02 1.75 -4.44
C ARG A 115 8.80 3.01 -4.03
N TRP A 116 8.13 4.16 -3.99
CA TRP A 116 8.73 5.47 -3.74
C TRP A 116 9.07 5.67 -2.25
N ASN A 117 9.77 6.78 -1.96
CA ASN A 117 10.38 7.07 -0.67
C ASN A 117 9.43 7.79 0.32
N GLN A 118 9.98 8.31 1.42
CA GLN A 118 9.24 9.08 2.42
C GLN A 118 8.53 10.32 1.86
N SER A 119 9.04 10.96 0.81
CA SER A 119 8.35 12.11 0.17
C SER A 119 7.03 11.67 -0.48
N TYR A 120 7.02 10.49 -1.12
CA TYR A 120 5.77 9.94 -1.64
C TYR A 120 4.78 9.62 -0.51
N GLN A 121 5.25 9.01 0.59
CA GLN A 121 4.40 8.73 1.75
C GLN A 121 3.82 10.01 2.37
N PHE A 122 4.57 11.10 2.32
CA PHE A 122 4.09 12.43 2.74
C PHE A 122 3.00 12.96 1.81
N ASP A 123 3.18 12.84 0.49
CA ASP A 123 2.25 13.39 -0.51
C ASP A 123 0.90 12.66 -0.57
N ILE A 124 0.86 11.40 -0.17
CA ILE A 124 -0.39 10.62 -0.07
C ILE A 124 -1.12 10.81 1.26
N LEU A 125 -0.64 11.72 2.12
CA LEU A 125 -1.25 12.10 3.40
C LEU A 125 -1.53 13.61 3.42
N PRO A 126 -2.75 14.04 3.07
CA PRO A 126 -3.06 15.47 2.93
C PRO A 126 -3.16 16.18 4.28
N LYS A 127 -3.64 15.48 5.33
CA LYS A 127 -3.97 16.08 6.62
C LYS A 127 -2.72 16.25 7.50
N THR A 128 -2.18 17.46 7.52
CA THR A 128 -1.20 17.89 8.52
C THR A 128 -1.91 18.19 9.83
N ILE A 129 -1.36 17.73 10.95
CA ILE A 129 -1.91 17.87 12.30
C ILE A 129 -0.85 18.45 13.24
N THR A 130 -1.26 18.95 14.40
CA THR A 130 -0.31 19.33 15.46
C THR A 130 0.07 18.13 16.32
N LYS A 131 1.06 18.29 17.21
CA LYS A 131 1.47 17.23 18.14
C LYS A 131 0.31 16.84 19.07
N GLU A 132 -0.47 17.82 19.51
CA GLU A 132 -1.57 17.66 20.46
C GLU A 132 -2.74 16.86 19.86
N GLU A 133 -2.91 16.96 18.54
CA GLU A 133 -3.92 16.22 17.78
C GLU A 133 -3.45 14.83 17.35
N ALA A 134 -2.14 14.56 17.43
CA ALA A 134 -1.53 13.34 16.94
C ALA A 134 -1.97 12.12 17.76
N LYS A 135 -2.35 11.06 17.05
CA LYS A 135 -2.78 9.79 17.65
C LYS A 135 -1.74 8.70 17.37
N PRO A 136 -1.66 7.67 18.23
CA PRO A 136 -0.85 6.49 17.92
C PRO A 136 -1.17 5.95 16.52
N GLY A 137 -0.13 5.67 15.73
CA GLY A 137 -0.21 5.26 14.34
C GLY A 137 -0.14 6.39 13.31
N ASP A 138 -0.29 7.66 13.71
CA ASP A 138 0.02 8.77 12.81
C ASP A 138 1.52 8.83 12.50
N LEU A 139 1.91 9.54 11.46
CA LEU A 139 3.30 9.59 11.01
C LEU A 139 3.96 10.91 11.36
N VAL A 140 5.21 10.84 11.82
CA VAL A 140 6.09 12.00 11.99
C VAL A 140 7.08 12.01 10.84
N PHE A 141 6.97 13.03 10.00
CA PHE A 141 7.90 13.28 8.91
C PHE A 141 8.95 14.30 9.35
N ILE A 142 10.18 14.09 8.90
CA ILE A 142 11.30 15.00 9.18
C ILE A 142 11.75 15.61 7.86
N SER A 143 11.65 16.93 7.79
CA SER A 143 12.24 17.74 6.73
C SER A 143 13.54 18.35 7.25
N ALA A 144 14.63 18.18 6.51
CA ALA A 144 15.95 18.62 6.93
C ALA A 144 16.87 18.90 5.74
N THR A 145 17.96 19.63 5.98
CA THR A 145 18.99 19.88 4.97
C THR A 145 20.22 19.03 5.27
N TYR A 146 20.74 18.32 4.26
CA TYR A 146 21.94 17.50 4.43
C TYR A 146 23.17 18.37 4.66
N TYR A 147 24.07 17.94 5.54
CA TYR A 147 25.39 18.59 5.68
C TYR A 147 26.22 18.50 4.40
N ASN A 148 26.02 17.42 3.63
CA ASN A 148 26.69 17.23 2.36
C ASN A 148 25.86 17.86 1.23
N GLU A 149 26.28 19.03 0.76
CA GLU A 149 25.64 19.79 -0.32
C GLU A 149 25.63 19.06 -1.68
N LYS A 150 26.48 18.04 -1.86
CA LYS A 150 26.49 17.22 -3.08
C LYS A 150 25.29 16.28 -3.17
N LEU A 151 24.62 16.00 -2.05
CA LEU A 151 23.45 15.14 -2.03
C LEU A 151 22.23 15.91 -2.52
N LYS A 152 21.60 15.40 -3.59
CA LYS A 152 20.34 15.94 -4.08
C LYS A 152 19.26 15.75 -3.01
N PRO A 153 18.60 16.82 -2.53
CA PRO A 153 17.50 16.68 -1.57
C PRO A 153 16.32 15.97 -2.24
N PHE A 154 15.61 15.17 -1.45
CA PHE A 154 14.33 14.62 -1.86
C PHE A 154 13.26 15.72 -1.96
N PRO A 155 12.14 15.50 -2.67
CA PRO A 155 11.00 16.42 -2.66
C PRO A 155 10.59 16.78 -1.23
N HIS A 156 10.22 18.05 -1.03
CA HIS A 156 9.91 18.63 0.29
C HIS A 156 11.05 18.54 1.32
N LYS A 157 12.28 18.28 0.87
CA LYS A 157 13.47 18.02 1.71
C LYS A 157 13.20 16.92 2.75
N MET A 158 12.37 15.94 2.39
CA MET A 158 11.95 14.89 3.32
C MET A 158 13.07 13.89 3.52
N THR A 159 13.60 13.79 4.74
CA THR A 159 14.77 12.95 5.05
C THR A 159 14.43 11.69 5.82
N HIS A 160 13.34 11.71 6.60
CA HIS A 160 12.99 10.59 7.49
C HIS A 160 11.49 10.56 7.80
N VAL A 161 11.01 9.39 8.22
CA VAL A 161 9.64 9.17 8.67
C VAL A 161 9.59 8.13 9.79
N GLU A 162 8.75 8.34 10.80
CA GLU A 162 8.52 7.41 11.91
C GLU A 162 7.04 7.30 12.23
N ILE A 163 6.65 6.20 12.87
CA ILE A 163 5.28 5.97 13.36
C ILE A 163 5.19 6.56 14.77
N TYR A 164 4.32 7.54 14.97
CA TYR A 164 4.06 8.13 16.28
C TYR A 164 3.30 7.15 17.17
N THR A 165 3.73 6.96 18.41
CA THR A 165 3.00 6.18 19.41
C THR A 165 2.60 7.00 20.62
N GLY A 166 3.15 8.20 20.79
CA GLY A 166 2.98 9.04 21.98
C GLY A 166 3.75 8.48 23.17
N GLY A 167 3.51 7.22 23.54
CA GLY A 167 4.10 6.60 24.73
C GLY A 167 3.75 7.38 26.00
N GLU A 168 4.49 7.14 27.08
CA GLU A 168 4.27 7.83 28.36
C GLU A 168 4.69 9.31 28.30
N THR A 169 5.70 9.63 27.49
CA THR A 169 6.26 10.98 27.34
C THR A 169 5.46 11.88 26.39
N GLY A 170 4.52 11.31 25.61
CA GLY A 170 3.86 12.00 24.51
C GLY A 170 4.79 12.32 23.33
N GLU A 171 5.96 11.69 23.24
CA GLU A 171 6.92 11.90 22.14
C GLU A 171 7.43 10.61 21.50
N GLN A 172 7.03 9.44 22.02
CA GLN A 172 7.56 8.15 21.58
C GLN A 172 7.19 7.85 20.13
N THR A 173 8.12 7.22 19.42
CA THR A 173 7.95 6.76 18.03
C THR A 173 8.49 5.35 17.84
N ILE A 174 8.03 4.69 16.77
CA ILE A 174 8.62 3.47 16.21
C ILE A 174 9.27 3.83 14.87
N GLY A 175 10.53 3.44 14.68
CA GLY A 175 11.20 3.72 13.41
C GLY A 175 12.56 3.07 13.28
N ALA A 176 13.02 2.95 12.03
CA ALA A 176 14.37 2.54 11.67
C ALA A 176 15.25 3.80 11.54
N ARG A 177 15.79 4.30 12.65
CA ARG A 177 16.39 5.65 12.72
C ARG A 177 17.84 5.74 12.26
N TRP A 178 18.66 4.74 12.63
CA TRP A 178 20.11 4.82 12.49
C TRP A 178 20.62 3.84 11.44
N GLN A 179 21.68 4.22 10.72
CA GLN A 179 22.31 3.40 9.67
C GLN A 179 22.73 2.01 10.17
N ARG A 180 23.29 1.92 11.39
CA ARG A 180 23.64 0.66 12.08
C ARG A 180 22.62 0.26 13.15
N GLY A 181 21.44 0.89 13.14
CA GLY A 181 20.38 0.62 14.09
C GLY A 181 19.44 -0.48 13.61
N VAL A 182 18.53 -0.84 14.51
CA VAL A 182 17.39 -1.71 14.23
C VAL A 182 16.08 -0.94 14.39
N VAL A 183 14.99 -1.49 13.87
CA VAL A 183 13.65 -1.01 14.19
C VAL A 183 13.39 -1.24 15.67
N GLN A 184 12.97 -0.19 16.37
CA GLN A 184 12.69 -0.21 17.80
C GLN A 184 11.85 1.00 18.20
N TYR A 185 11.48 1.07 19.47
CA TYR A 185 10.99 2.30 20.06
C TYR A 185 12.11 3.33 20.21
N HIS A 186 11.74 4.59 20.04
CA HIS A 186 12.55 5.74 20.41
C HIS A 186 11.75 6.61 21.37
N GLU A 187 12.38 7.09 22.43
CA GLU A 187 11.73 7.85 23.50
C GLU A 187 11.11 9.18 23.01
N SER A 188 11.72 9.79 22.01
CA SER A 188 11.25 11.02 21.39
C SER A 188 11.45 10.99 19.87
N TYR A 189 10.51 11.60 19.15
CA TYR A 189 10.66 11.96 17.74
C TYR A 189 11.74 13.02 17.52
N LYS A 190 12.13 13.76 18.56
CA LYS A 190 13.21 14.75 18.53
C LYS A 190 14.54 14.05 18.72
N PHE A 191 15.43 14.19 17.75
CA PHE A 191 16.81 13.72 17.85
C PHE A 191 17.73 14.60 17.01
N VAL A 192 19.03 14.48 17.23
CA VAL A 192 20.05 15.14 16.41
C VAL A 192 20.63 14.11 15.45
N SER A 193 20.52 14.39 14.14
CA SER A 193 21.12 13.55 13.11
C SER A 193 22.56 13.94 12.82
N LYS A 194 23.39 12.96 12.47
CA LYS A 194 24.77 13.19 12.00
C LYS A 194 24.82 13.56 10.51
N THR A 195 23.76 13.30 9.75
CA THR A 195 23.74 13.45 8.28
C THR A 195 23.03 14.70 7.78
N TYR A 196 22.16 15.29 8.59
CA TYR A 196 21.37 16.45 8.23
C TYR A 196 21.13 17.37 9.44
N HIS A 197 20.89 18.64 9.17
CA HIS A 197 20.62 19.70 10.13
C HIS A 197 19.30 20.42 9.82
N THR A 198 18.92 21.37 10.69
CA THR A 198 17.70 22.18 10.55
C THR A 198 16.45 21.30 10.42
N MET A 199 16.30 20.38 11.37
CA MET A 199 15.20 19.41 11.38
C MET A 199 13.89 20.09 11.74
N THR A 200 12.89 19.94 10.86
CA THR A 200 11.50 20.33 11.10
C THR A 200 10.65 19.07 11.16
N PHE A 201 9.82 18.96 12.20
CA PHE A 201 8.96 17.80 12.43
C PHE A 201 7.54 18.13 11.97
N ILE A 202 6.98 17.29 11.09
CA ILE A 202 5.67 17.49 10.49
C ILE A 202 4.83 16.26 10.78
N PHE A 203 3.72 16.43 11.51
CA PHE A 203 2.81 15.34 11.82
C PHE A 203 1.76 15.21 10.72
N LYS A 204 1.54 13.98 10.26
CA LYS A 204 0.54 13.64 9.25
C LYS A 204 -0.39 12.56 9.78
N SER A 205 -1.68 12.83 9.70
CA SER A 205 -2.69 11.86 10.11
C SER A 205 -2.85 10.75 9.07
N ILE A 206 -2.86 9.49 9.49
CA ILE A 206 -3.14 8.35 8.60
C ILE A 206 -4.62 8.13 8.32
N ASP A 207 -5.53 9.00 8.78
CA ASP A 207 -6.98 8.85 8.60
C ASP A 207 -7.38 8.60 7.13
N THR A 208 -6.71 9.27 6.19
CA THR A 208 -6.90 9.07 4.75
C THR A 208 -6.59 7.64 4.30
N TRP A 209 -5.54 7.03 4.86
CA TRP A 209 -5.22 5.63 4.60
C TRP A 209 -6.21 4.68 5.26
N LEU A 210 -6.69 4.99 6.47
CA LEU A 210 -7.70 4.17 7.15
C LEU A 210 -9.01 4.10 6.34
N GLU A 211 -9.34 5.16 5.61
CA GLU A 211 -10.45 5.20 4.65
C GLU A 211 -10.21 4.39 3.36
N GLY A 212 -8.99 3.88 3.16
CA GLY A 212 -8.57 3.15 1.97
C GLY A 212 -8.20 4.04 0.79
N VAL A 213 -7.87 5.32 1.03
CA VAL A 213 -7.47 6.26 -0.01
C VAL A 213 -5.95 6.31 -0.09
N CYS A 214 -5.41 5.89 -1.23
CA CYS A 214 -3.99 5.99 -1.56
C CYS A 214 -3.83 6.65 -2.94
N ARG A 215 -3.69 7.97 -2.92
CA ARG A 215 -3.41 8.80 -4.11
C ARG A 215 -2.53 9.98 -3.70
N SER A 216 -1.70 10.47 -4.61
CA SER A 216 -0.96 11.72 -4.37
C SER A 216 -1.93 12.88 -4.28
N PHE A 217 -1.72 13.75 -3.29
CA PHE A 217 -2.38 15.05 -3.18
C PHE A 217 -1.44 16.20 -3.55
N CYS A 218 -0.19 15.92 -3.91
CA CYS A 218 0.75 16.90 -4.44
C CYS A 218 0.57 17.02 -5.96
N GLU A 219 0.38 18.26 -6.44
CA GLU A 219 0.25 18.57 -7.87
C GLU A 219 1.61 18.66 -8.58
N GLU A 220 2.68 18.96 -7.85
CA GLU A 220 4.03 19.18 -8.40
C GLU A 220 4.74 17.86 -8.75
N HIS A 221 4.46 16.79 -8.01
CA HIS A 221 5.17 15.52 -8.11
C HIS A 221 4.25 14.40 -8.62
N PRO A 222 4.24 14.14 -9.94
CA PRO A 222 3.51 12.99 -10.48
C PRO A 222 4.31 11.73 -10.15
N TRP A 223 3.95 11.06 -9.06
CA TRP A 223 4.49 9.76 -8.66
C TRP A 223 3.99 8.66 -9.61
N ARG A 224 4.49 8.66 -10.84
CA ARG A 224 4.09 7.71 -11.90
C ARG A 224 4.67 6.33 -11.64
N ASP A 225 3.92 5.27 -11.82
CA ASP A 225 4.49 3.92 -11.87
C ASP A 225 4.92 3.61 -13.32
N ASP A 226 6.02 2.89 -13.53
CA ASP A 226 6.41 2.48 -14.89
C ASP A 226 5.33 1.59 -15.53
N ARG A 227 4.51 0.93 -14.70
CA ARG A 227 3.33 0.18 -15.11
C ARG A 227 2.24 1.05 -15.72
N ASP A 228 2.19 2.34 -15.41
CA ASP A 228 1.22 3.27 -16.01
C ASP A 228 1.59 3.62 -17.46
N ASN A 229 2.84 3.39 -17.86
CA ASN A 229 3.30 3.53 -19.25
C ASN A 229 3.13 2.24 -20.08
N TRP A 230 2.60 1.16 -19.47
CA TRP A 230 2.30 -0.06 -20.20
C TRP A 230 1.08 0.16 -21.09
N VAL A 231 1.33 0.25 -22.39
CA VAL A 231 0.29 0.29 -23.42
C VAL A 231 0.06 -1.15 -23.88
N PRO A 232 -1.17 -1.69 -23.76
CA PRO A 232 -1.51 -2.99 -24.33
C PRO A 232 -1.07 -3.04 -25.80
N ASP A 233 -0.50 -4.18 -26.21
CA ASP A 233 -0.12 -4.48 -27.60
C ASP A 233 1.02 -3.66 -28.22
N LYS A 234 1.52 -2.58 -27.59
CA LYS A 234 2.62 -1.77 -28.16
C LYS A 234 3.90 -2.56 -28.48
N TYR A 235 4.19 -3.58 -27.67
CA TYR A 235 5.32 -4.49 -27.86
C TYR A 235 4.88 -5.94 -28.10
N SER A 236 3.60 -6.16 -28.43
CA SER A 236 3.11 -7.49 -28.78
C SER A 236 3.59 -7.84 -30.18
N ILE A 237 4.13 -9.06 -30.35
CA ILE A 237 4.46 -9.62 -31.67
C ILE A 237 3.23 -9.78 -32.57
N PHE A 238 2.03 -9.69 -32.01
CA PHE A 238 0.75 -9.76 -32.73
C PHE A 238 0.21 -8.38 -33.10
N ASN A 239 0.93 -7.31 -32.78
CA ASN A 239 0.56 -5.96 -33.17
C ASN A 239 0.64 -5.82 -34.70
N GLU A 240 -0.49 -5.48 -35.33
CA GLU A 240 -0.64 -5.42 -36.78
C GLU A 240 0.32 -4.41 -37.43
N GLU A 241 0.76 -3.39 -36.70
CA GLU A 241 1.71 -2.38 -37.19
C GLU A 241 3.12 -2.93 -37.48
N TRP A 242 3.48 -4.10 -36.92
CA TRP A 242 4.80 -4.73 -37.11
C TRP A 242 4.85 -5.69 -38.30
N LYS A 243 3.76 -5.80 -39.08
CA LYS A 243 3.66 -6.65 -40.28
C LYS A 243 4.00 -5.92 -41.60
N GLN A 244 4.76 -4.83 -41.55
CA GLN A 244 5.32 -4.16 -42.74
C GLN A 244 6.81 -4.49 -42.89
#